data_AF-A0A9P7FKV1-F1
#
_entry.id   AF-A0A9P7FKV1-F1
#
_cell.length_a   1.000
_cell.length_b   1.000
_cell.length_c   1.000
_cell.angle_alpha   90.00
_cell.angle_beta   90.00
_cell.angle_gamma   90.00
#
_symmetry.space_group_name_H-M   'P 1'
#
loop_
_entity.id
_entity.type
_entity.pdbx_description
1 polymer ?
#
loop_
_entity_poly.entity_id
_entity_poly.type
_entity_poly.pdbx_seq_one_letter_code
_entity_poly.pdbx_strand_id
1 'polypeptide(L)'
;MGYVTKSVDNATLEAAGKRVVDKWRLLAGRLERNPSTSMWCIRVPLDGEVANRLKFTTSKLAVTLDAPIIPLDSTSSEILVRPALKYFRHSSTPSSLSAFASSNAPIVSIHVTELSNCACVGISVPHGVFDAFGLGQIIWGLDAELNGKAWTPPPSSETNIMQETLQE
;
A
#
# COMPACT_ATOMS: atom_id res chain seq x y z
N MET A 1 -0.25 3.79 -5.37
CA MET A 1 -0.83 5.16 -5.35
C MET A 1 0.15 6.09 -4.64
N GLY A 2 0.09 7.42 -4.84
CA GLY A 2 1.03 8.36 -4.24
C GLY A 2 0.38 9.69 -3.87
N TYR A 3 0.85 10.29 -2.77
CA TYR A 3 0.36 11.52 -2.15
C TYR A 3 1.50 12.49 -1.94
N VAL A 4 1.23 13.78 -2.09
CA VAL A 4 2.21 14.83 -1.76
C VAL A 4 1.70 15.58 -0.54
N THR A 5 2.54 15.73 0.47
CA THR A 5 2.23 16.42 1.74
C THR A 5 3.32 17.44 2.04
N LYS A 6 3.01 18.46 2.85
CA LYS A 6 4.01 19.44 3.31
C LYS A 6 5.11 18.78 4.14
N SER A 7 4.73 17.85 5.01
CA SER A 7 5.62 17.09 5.88
C SER A 7 4.94 15.80 6.31
N VAL A 8 5.72 14.83 6.78
CA VAL A 8 5.20 13.56 7.30
C VAL A 8 6.06 13.07 8.46
N ASP A 9 5.42 12.56 9.50
CA ASP A 9 6.10 11.81 10.56
C ASP A 9 6.24 10.36 10.11
N ASN A 10 7.46 9.99 9.69
CA ASN A 10 7.76 8.66 9.19
C ASN A 10 7.52 7.56 10.23
N ALA A 11 7.82 7.81 11.51
CA ALA A 11 7.68 6.81 12.55
C ALA A 11 6.21 6.53 12.83
N THR A 12 5.40 7.58 12.90
CA THR A 12 3.95 7.46 13.07
C THR A 12 3.30 6.77 11.86
N LEU A 13 3.72 7.12 10.64
CA LEU A 13 3.23 6.49 9.41
C LEU A 13 3.59 5.00 9.33
N GLU A 14 4.83 4.64 9.65
CA GLU A 14 5.29 3.25 9.67
C GLU A 14 4.51 2.44 10.72
N ALA A 15 4.34 2.97 11.92
CA ALA A 15 3.57 2.32 12.98
C ALA A 15 2.10 2.12 12.59
N ALA A 16 1.48 3.12 11.96
CA ALA A 16 0.12 3.00 11.44
C ALA A 16 0.02 1.92 10.36
N GLY A 17 0.94 1.89 9.41
CA GLY A 17 1.01 0.85 8.38
C GLY A 17 1.15 -0.56 8.96
N LYS A 18 1.97 -0.73 10.00
CA LYS A 18 2.10 -2.01 10.72
C LYS A 18 0.78 -2.42 11.37
N ARG A 19 0.08 -1.50 12.04
CA ARG A 19 -1.25 -1.79 12.62
C ARG A 19 -2.29 -2.18 11.58
N VAL A 20 -2.27 -1.54 10.40
CA VAL A 20 -3.13 -1.93 9.27
C VAL A 20 -2.88 -3.38 8.87
N VAL A 21 -1.61 -3.75 8.71
CA VAL A 21 -1.22 -5.13 8.35
C VAL A 21 -1.56 -6.12 9.47
N ASP A 22 -1.45 -5.72 10.73
CA ASP A 22 -1.77 -6.56 11.89
C ASP A 22 -3.27 -6.86 11.98
N LYS A 23 -4.12 -5.86 11.71
CA LYS A 23 -5.58 -6.01 11.65
C LYS A 23 -6.03 -6.78 10.42
N TRP A 24 -5.49 -6.45 9.24
CA TRP A 24 -5.82 -7.13 8.00
C TRP A 24 -4.76 -8.18 7.65
N ARG A 25 -4.89 -9.36 8.28
CA ARG A 25 -3.88 -10.43 8.24
C ARG A 25 -3.49 -10.87 6.83
N LEU A 26 -4.40 -10.76 5.85
CA LEU A 26 -4.12 -10.98 4.42
C LEU A 26 -2.89 -10.21 3.93
N LEU A 27 -2.73 -8.96 4.38
CA LEU A 27 -1.62 -8.07 4.00
C LEU A 27 -0.27 -8.51 4.56
N ALA A 28 -0.27 -9.30 5.65
CA ALA A 28 0.94 -9.87 6.21
C ALA A 28 1.46 -11.07 5.40
N GLY A 29 0.68 -11.53 4.42
CA GLY A 29 0.98 -12.68 3.59
C GLY A 29 2.16 -12.52 2.64
N ARG A 30 2.47 -13.60 1.94
CA ARG A 30 3.49 -13.65 0.88
C ARG A 30 2.89 -14.21 -0.39
N LEU A 31 3.27 -13.62 -1.51
CA LEU A 31 2.84 -14.09 -2.80
C LEU A 31 3.64 -15.34 -3.17
N GLU A 32 2.93 -16.39 -3.56
CA GLU A 32 3.54 -17.65 -3.99
C GLU A 32 2.82 -18.19 -5.21
N ARG A 33 3.53 -18.99 -5.99
CA ARG A 33 2.91 -19.75 -7.08
C ARG A 33 2.65 -21.15 -6.57
N ASN A 34 1.40 -21.58 -6.57
CA ASN A 34 1.01 -22.93 -6.19
C ASN A 34 1.61 -23.91 -7.23
N PRO A 35 2.43 -24.89 -6.81
CA PRO A 35 3.08 -25.80 -7.75
C PRO A 35 2.07 -26.76 -8.42
N SER A 36 0.97 -27.10 -7.75
CA SER A 36 -0.03 -28.05 -8.23
C SER A 36 -0.99 -27.43 -9.24
N THR A 37 -1.42 -26.18 -9.01
CA THR A 37 -2.40 -25.50 -9.87
C THR A 37 -1.78 -24.47 -10.80
N SER A 38 -0.50 -24.15 -10.62
CA SER A 38 0.19 -23.03 -11.29
C SER A 38 -0.42 -21.64 -11.05
N MET A 39 -1.39 -21.53 -10.13
CA MET A 39 -2.06 -20.28 -9.77
C MET A 39 -1.25 -19.46 -8.77
N TRP A 40 -1.44 -18.14 -8.80
CA TRP A 40 -0.91 -17.26 -7.77
C TRP A 40 -1.79 -17.32 -6.53
N CYS A 41 -1.15 -17.45 -5.37
CA CYS A 41 -1.81 -17.53 -4.07
C CYS A 41 -1.10 -16.64 -3.06
N ILE A 42 -1.82 -16.24 -2.02
CA ILE A 42 -1.24 -15.57 -0.86
C ILE A 42 -1.10 -16.60 0.25
N ARG A 43 0.14 -16.87 0.69
CA ARG A 43 0.39 -17.59 1.93
C ARG A 43 0.17 -16.64 3.10
N VAL A 44 -0.97 -16.75 3.76
CA VAL A 44 -1.33 -15.94 4.93
C VAL A 44 -0.81 -16.63 6.20
N PRO A 45 -0.02 -15.95 7.04
CA PRO A 45 0.44 -16.51 8.31
C PRO A 45 -0.71 -16.57 9.33
N LEU A 46 -0.94 -17.75 9.90
CA LEU A 46 -2.03 -17.99 10.85
C LEU A 46 -1.69 -17.46 12.26
N ASP A 47 -0.46 -17.67 12.72
CA ASP A 47 -0.04 -17.33 14.08
C ASP A 47 1.32 -16.60 14.11
N GLY A 48 1.57 -15.92 15.22
CA GLY A 48 2.86 -15.30 15.54
C GLY A 48 3.09 -13.92 14.94
N GLU A 49 4.20 -13.31 15.36
CA GLU A 49 4.67 -12.05 14.78
C GLU A 49 5.31 -12.32 13.42
N VAL A 50 4.79 -11.63 12.40
CA VAL A 50 5.35 -11.70 11.06
C VAL A 50 6.44 -10.65 10.94
N ALA A 51 7.69 -11.10 11.00
CA ALA A 51 8.83 -10.26 10.69
C ALA A 51 8.69 -9.71 9.26
N ASN A 52 9.08 -8.45 9.06
CA ASN A 52 9.00 -7.78 7.75
C ASN A 52 7.60 -7.82 7.12
N ARG A 53 6.51 -7.71 7.90
CA ARG A 53 5.13 -7.70 7.39
C ARG A 53 4.76 -6.48 6.53
N LEU A 54 5.52 -5.41 6.68
CA LEU A 54 5.43 -4.18 5.90
C LEU A 54 6.83 -3.82 5.43
N LYS A 55 6.98 -3.40 4.17
CA LYS A 55 8.21 -2.74 3.71
C LYS A 55 8.05 -1.24 3.83
N PHE A 56 8.79 -0.62 4.74
CA PHE A 56 8.84 0.84 4.88
C PHE A 56 10.21 1.35 4.43
N THR A 57 10.26 2.36 3.58
CA THR A 57 11.51 2.96 3.11
C THR A 57 11.42 4.48 3.06
N THR A 58 12.51 5.16 3.44
CA THR A 58 12.62 6.61 3.35
C THR A 58 13.81 7.00 2.47
N SER A 59 13.67 8.07 1.70
CA SER A 59 14.77 8.69 0.96
C SER A 59 14.71 10.20 1.14
N LYS A 60 15.86 10.87 1.15
CA LYS A 60 15.94 12.33 1.22
C LYS A 60 16.64 12.85 -0.04
N LEU A 61 16.04 13.79 -0.73
CA LEU A 61 16.60 14.38 -1.95
C LEU A 61 16.56 15.90 -1.85
N ALA A 62 17.67 16.56 -2.17
CA ALA A 62 17.74 18.02 -2.29
C ALA A 62 17.14 18.48 -3.64
N VAL A 63 15.85 18.21 -3.83
CA VAL A 63 15.07 18.57 -5.02
C VAL A 63 13.81 19.30 -4.56
N THR A 64 13.44 20.37 -5.26
CA THR A 64 12.19 21.10 -5.03
C THR A 64 11.18 20.66 -6.09
N LEU A 65 9.93 20.41 -5.70
CA LEU A 65 8.85 20.26 -6.68
C LEU A 65 8.33 21.64 -7.10
N ASP A 66 8.34 21.88 -8.41
CA ASP A 66 7.89 23.13 -9.03
C ASP A 66 6.36 23.31 -9.06
N ALA A 67 5.61 22.37 -8.47
CA ALA A 67 4.16 22.42 -8.40
C ALA A 67 3.69 22.85 -7.00
N PRO A 68 2.97 23.97 -6.87
CA PRO A 68 2.30 24.27 -5.60
C PRO A 68 1.20 23.21 -5.40
N ILE A 69 1.24 22.52 -4.27
CA ILE A 69 0.21 21.54 -3.87
C ILE A 69 -0.97 22.36 -3.34
N ILE A 70 -1.67 23.07 -4.23
CA ILE A 70 -2.87 23.81 -3.88
C ILE A 70 -4.02 22.79 -3.88
N PRO A 71 -4.89 22.79 -2.86
CA PRO A 71 -6.12 22.01 -2.90
C PRO A 71 -6.89 22.37 -4.18
N LEU A 72 -7.19 21.37 -5.02
CA LEU A 72 -8.09 21.58 -6.15
C LEU A 72 -9.46 21.99 -5.59
N ASP A 73 -9.97 23.13 -6.04
CA ASP A 73 -11.38 23.45 -5.86
C ASP A 73 -12.23 22.70 -6.90
N SER A 74 -13.52 22.48 -6.60
CA SER A 74 -14.43 21.77 -7.50
C SER A 74 -14.83 22.57 -8.75
N THR A 75 -14.32 23.78 -8.89
CA THR A 75 -14.61 24.73 -9.97
C THR A 75 -13.42 24.97 -10.91
N SER A 76 -12.26 24.38 -10.61
CA SER A 76 -11.01 24.57 -11.33
C SER A 76 -10.77 23.46 -12.34
N SER A 77 -10.33 23.84 -13.53
CA SER A 77 -9.89 22.93 -14.60
C SER A 77 -8.39 23.14 -14.86
N GLU A 78 -7.56 22.89 -13.85
CA GLU A 78 -6.11 23.00 -13.95
C GLU A 78 -5.45 21.68 -14.38
N ILE A 79 -4.39 21.78 -15.19
CA ILE A 79 -3.54 20.64 -15.51
C ILE A 79 -2.61 20.37 -14.32
N LEU A 80 -2.85 19.26 -13.63
CA LEU A 80 -1.98 18.82 -12.55
C LEU A 80 -0.73 18.14 -13.08
N VAL A 81 0.42 18.77 -12.88
CA VAL A 81 1.73 18.14 -13.11
C VAL A 81 2.01 17.18 -11.97
N ARG A 82 1.91 15.88 -12.26
CA ARG A 82 2.19 14.83 -11.28
C ARG A 82 3.70 14.65 -11.10
N PRO A 83 4.21 14.55 -9.85
CA PRO A 83 5.62 14.23 -9.63
C PRO A 83 6.00 12.87 -10.21
N ALA A 84 7.27 12.72 -10.58
CA ALA A 84 7.76 11.48 -11.17
C ALA A 84 7.55 10.27 -10.25
N LEU A 85 7.20 9.11 -10.83
CA LEU A 85 6.90 7.88 -10.09
C LEU A 85 8.04 7.45 -9.13
N LYS A 86 9.30 7.78 -9.48
CA LYS A 86 10.49 7.50 -8.67
C LYS A 86 10.43 8.10 -7.25
N TYR A 87 9.63 9.15 -7.02
CA TYR A 87 9.44 9.76 -5.70
C TYR A 87 8.40 9.02 -4.85
N PHE A 88 7.59 8.14 -5.44
CA PHE A 88 6.53 7.40 -4.74
C PHE A 88 6.86 5.91 -4.61
N ARG A 89 7.96 5.45 -5.20
CA ARG A 89 8.28 4.03 -5.22
C ARG A 89 9.78 3.82 -5.15
N HIS A 90 10.20 3.16 -4.08
CA HIS A 90 11.59 2.76 -3.91
C HIS A 90 11.99 1.72 -4.97
N SER A 91 13.24 1.79 -5.45
CA SER A 91 13.78 0.91 -6.49
C SER A 91 13.77 -0.57 -6.11
N SER A 92 13.89 -0.87 -4.81
CA SER A 92 13.83 -2.25 -4.31
C SER A 92 12.41 -2.81 -4.17
N THR A 93 11.36 -2.06 -4.51
CA THR A 93 9.97 -2.56 -4.47
C THR A 93 9.66 -3.36 -5.74
N PRO A 94 9.30 -4.65 -5.64
CA PRO A 94 9.07 -5.50 -6.81
C PRO A 94 7.90 -5.05 -7.70
N SER A 95 8.02 -5.18 -9.02
CA SER A 95 7.04 -4.71 -10.01
C SER A 95 6.18 -5.79 -10.65
N SER A 96 6.49 -7.07 -10.40
CA SER A 96 5.77 -8.21 -10.95
C SER A 96 5.49 -9.24 -9.88
N LEU A 97 4.45 -10.06 -10.09
CA LEU A 97 4.08 -11.16 -9.19
C LEU A 97 5.26 -12.12 -8.95
N SER A 98 5.97 -12.49 -10.02
CA SER A 98 7.17 -13.33 -9.90
C SER A 98 8.26 -12.68 -9.05
N ALA A 99 8.49 -11.37 -9.19
CA ALA A 99 9.50 -10.68 -8.38
C ALA A 99 9.09 -10.61 -6.90
N PHE A 100 7.80 -10.42 -6.60
CA PHE A 100 7.29 -10.51 -5.23
C PHE A 100 7.52 -11.89 -4.62
N ALA A 101 7.21 -12.95 -5.37
CA ALA A 101 7.39 -14.33 -4.90
C ALA A 101 8.87 -14.71 -4.73
N SER A 102 9.72 -14.44 -5.72
CA SER A 102 11.14 -14.80 -5.68
C SER A 102 11.92 -14.06 -4.59
N SER A 103 11.51 -12.83 -4.24
CA SER A 103 12.16 -12.06 -3.17
C SER A 103 11.48 -12.21 -1.81
N ASN A 104 10.46 -13.07 -1.72
CA ASN A 104 9.62 -13.22 -0.53
C ASN A 104 9.16 -11.86 0.05
N ALA A 105 8.80 -10.93 -0.84
CA ALA A 105 8.55 -9.55 -0.49
C ALA A 105 7.20 -9.37 0.23
N PRO A 106 7.09 -8.39 1.14
CA PRO A 106 5.82 -8.06 1.79
C PRO A 106 4.84 -7.50 0.75
N ILE A 107 3.54 -7.80 0.91
CA ILE A 107 2.49 -7.33 0.00
C ILE A 107 2.42 -5.80 -0.02
N VAL A 108 2.49 -5.18 1.15
CA VAL A 108 2.40 -3.73 1.30
C VAL A 108 3.81 -3.13 1.38
N SER A 109 4.06 -2.14 0.54
CA SER A 109 5.24 -1.30 0.62
C SER A 109 4.84 0.17 0.72
N ILE A 110 5.31 0.87 1.75
CA ILE A 110 5.18 2.31 1.90
C ILE A 110 6.55 2.94 1.69
N HIS A 111 6.62 3.93 0.82
CA HIS A 111 7.84 4.67 0.53
C HIS A 111 7.60 6.16 0.76
N VAL A 112 8.50 6.82 1.48
CA VAL A 112 8.51 8.27 1.64
C VAL A 112 9.77 8.83 0.99
N THR A 113 9.60 9.79 0.08
CA THR A 113 10.69 10.67 -0.36
C THR A 113 10.50 12.05 0.25
N GLU A 114 11.42 12.45 1.13
CA GLU A 114 11.53 13.82 1.65
C GLU A 114 12.27 14.69 0.62
N LEU A 115 11.60 15.73 0.16
CA LEU A 115 12.08 16.75 -0.75
C LEU A 115 12.31 18.06 0.00
N SER A 116 12.96 19.04 -0.62
CA SER A 116 13.29 20.31 0.04
C SER A 116 12.07 21.09 0.54
N ASN A 117 10.91 20.94 -0.12
CA ASN A 117 9.69 21.69 0.16
C ASN A 117 8.47 20.84 0.52
N CYS A 118 8.57 19.52 0.46
CA CYS A 118 7.44 18.61 0.68
C CYS A 118 7.91 17.16 0.91
N ALA A 119 6.97 16.24 1.14
CA ALA A 119 7.21 14.80 1.13
C ALA A 119 6.26 14.11 0.14
N CYS A 120 6.80 13.17 -0.63
CA CYS A 120 6.05 12.27 -1.49
C CYS A 120 5.87 10.93 -0.77
N VAL A 121 4.64 10.53 -0.49
CA VAL A 121 4.29 9.26 0.17
C VAL A 121 3.67 8.34 -0.86
N GLY A 122 4.27 7.19 -1.13
CA GLY A 122 3.72 6.19 -2.03
C GLY A 122 3.42 4.87 -1.36
N ILE A 123 2.31 4.27 -1.75
CA ILE A 123 1.84 2.97 -1.29
C ILE A 123 1.77 2.04 -2.50
N SER A 124 2.44 0.89 -2.41
CA SER A 124 2.54 -0.10 -3.48
C SER A 124 2.06 -1.46 -3.00
N VAL A 125 1.26 -2.11 -3.83
CA VAL A 125 0.75 -3.48 -3.68
C VAL A 125 0.81 -4.21 -5.03
N PRO A 126 0.89 -5.54 -5.07
CA PRO A 126 0.84 -6.29 -6.33
C PRO A 126 -0.56 -6.20 -6.96
N HIS A 127 -0.68 -5.57 -8.14
CA HIS A 127 -1.97 -5.34 -8.82
C HIS A 127 -2.68 -6.63 -9.23
N GLY A 128 -1.94 -7.73 -9.44
CA GLY A 128 -2.54 -9.05 -9.69
C GLY A 128 -3.24 -9.67 -8.48
N VAL A 129 -3.17 -9.01 -7.32
CA VAL A 129 -3.79 -9.43 -6.06
C VAL A 129 -4.78 -8.38 -5.55
N PHE A 130 -4.43 -7.10 -5.64
CA PHE A 130 -5.27 -5.99 -5.20
C PHE A 130 -5.62 -5.09 -6.39
N ASP A 131 -6.90 -4.84 -6.56
CA ASP A 131 -7.40 -3.81 -7.46
C ASP A 131 -7.38 -2.42 -6.78
N ALA A 132 -7.96 -1.43 -7.46
CA ALA A 132 -8.06 -0.08 -6.92
C ALA A 132 -8.91 -0.02 -5.64
N PHE A 133 -9.92 -0.88 -5.50
CA PHE A 133 -10.76 -0.94 -4.32
C PHE A 133 -10.00 -1.51 -3.12
N GLY A 134 -9.29 -2.62 -3.30
CA GLY A 134 -8.43 -3.21 -2.27
C GLY A 134 -7.35 -2.24 -1.80
N LEU A 135 -6.73 -1.48 -2.71
CA LEU A 135 -5.81 -0.41 -2.34
C LEU A 135 -6.51 0.73 -1.58
N GLY A 136 -7.72 1.10 -1.98
CA GLY A 136 -8.55 2.08 -1.29
C GLY A 136 -8.85 1.69 0.16
N GLN A 137 -9.12 0.41 0.42
CA GLN A 137 -9.32 -0.13 1.78
C GLN A 137 -8.05 0.00 2.64
N ILE A 138 -6.87 -0.24 2.07
CA ILE A 138 -5.58 -0.06 2.77
C ILE A 138 -5.38 1.41 3.14
N ILE A 139 -5.68 2.33 2.21
CA ILE A 139 -5.58 3.78 2.45
C ILE A 139 -6.56 4.22 3.54
N TRP A 140 -7.80 3.74 3.50
CA TRP A 140 -8.81 4.06 4.50
C TRP A 140 -8.41 3.54 5.89
N GLY A 141 -7.92 2.31 5.98
CA GLY A 141 -7.38 1.76 7.22
C GLY A 141 -6.20 2.57 7.74
N LEU A 142 -5.33 3.05 6.86
CA LEU A 142 -4.20 3.92 7.23
C LEU A 142 -4.67 5.27 7.79
N ASP A 143 -5.65 5.93 7.15
CA ASP A 143 -6.28 7.15 7.69
C ASP A 143 -6.86 6.89 9.08
N ALA A 144 -7.59 5.79 9.25
CA ALA A 144 -8.20 5.45 10.52
C ALA A 144 -7.14 5.22 11.61
N GLU A 145 -6.07 4.46 11.32
CA GLU A 145 -4.96 4.22 12.25
C GLU A 145 -4.16 5.47 12.60
N LEU A 146 -4.02 6.41 11.67
CA LEU A 146 -3.33 7.69 11.90
C LEU A 146 -4.16 8.64 12.76
N ASN A 147 -5.49 8.60 12.62
CA ASN A 147 -6.41 9.50 13.32
C ASN A 147 -7.09 8.85 14.54
N GLY A 148 -6.68 7.64 14.93
CA GLY A 148 -7.28 6.91 16.06
C GLY A 148 -8.77 6.55 15.85
N LYS A 149 -9.23 6.45 14.60
CA LYS A 149 -10.61 6.08 14.28
C LYS A 149 -10.75 4.57 14.28
N ALA A 150 -11.92 4.10 14.70
CA ALA A 150 -12.29 2.70 14.56
C ALA A 150 -12.47 2.35 13.08
N TRP A 151 -11.99 1.17 12.68
CA TRP A 151 -12.22 0.60 11.37
C TRP A 151 -12.07 -0.92 11.46
N THR A 152 -12.72 -1.62 10.53
CA THR A 152 -12.68 -3.08 10.44
C THR A 152 -12.21 -3.46 9.04
N PRO A 153 -11.22 -4.35 8.91
CA PRO A 153 -10.78 -4.81 7.60
C PRO A 153 -11.89 -5.61 6.90
N PRO A 154 -11.85 -5.71 5.55
CA PRO A 154 -12.75 -6.59 4.83
C PRO A 154 -12.67 -8.04 5.36
N PRO A 155 -13.82 -8.73 5.50
CA PRO A 155 -13.81 -10.10 5.96
C PRO A 155 -13.05 -11.00 4.97
N SER A 156 -12.24 -11.92 5.50
CA SER A 156 -11.74 -13.04 4.71
C SER A 156 -12.84 -14.10 4.65
N SER A 157 -13.37 -14.37 3.46
CA SER A 157 -14.25 -15.52 3.26
C SER A 157 -13.43 -16.74 2.85
N GLU A 158 -13.70 -17.89 3.45
CA GLU A 158 -13.17 -19.19 3.01
C GLU A 158 -13.87 -19.68 1.73
N THR A 159 -15.04 -19.12 1.44
CA THR A 159 -15.87 -19.44 0.29
C THR A 159 -15.86 -18.29 -0.72
N ASN A 160 -16.08 -18.63 -1.98
CA ASN A 160 -16.26 -17.64 -3.03
C ASN A 160 -17.63 -16.96 -2.84
N ILE A 161 -17.64 -15.75 -2.27
CA ILE A 161 -18.86 -14.96 -2.04
C ILE A 161 -19.69 -14.77 -3.32
N MET A 162 -19.06 -14.73 -4.49
CA MET A 162 -19.78 -14.62 -5.77
C MET A 162 -20.48 -15.93 -6.12
N GLN A 163 -19.88 -17.07 -5.77
CA GLN A 163 -20.48 -18.38 -5.98
C GLN A 163 -21.68 -18.61 -5.05
N GLU A 164 -21.62 -18.11 -3.81
CA GLU A 164 -22.76 -18.13 -2.89
C GLU A 164 -23.91 -17.23 -3.38
N THR A 165 -23.58 -15.99 -3.76
CA THR A 165 -24.58 -15.01 -4.22
C THR A 165 -25.28 -15.43 -5.51
N LEU A 166 -24.60 -16.17 -6.39
CA LEU A 166 -25.16 -16.65 -7.66
C LEU A 166 -26.00 -17.95 -7.53
N GLN A 167 -26.06 -18.54 -6.33
CA GLN A 167 -26.86 -19.73 -6.05
C GLN A 167 -28.20 -19.42 -5.36
N GLU A 168 -28.48 -18.14 -5.10
CA GLU A 168 -29.79 -17.60 -4.68
C GLU A 168 -30.59 -17.08 -5.89
#